data_AF-A0AAD7ZX42-F1
#
_entry.id   AF-A0AAD7ZX42-F1
#
_cell.length_a   1.000
_cell.length_b   1.000
_cell.length_c   1.000
_cell.angle_alpha   90.00
_cell.angle_beta   90.00
_cell.angle_gamma   90.00
#
_symmetry.space_group_name_H-M   'P 1'
#
loop_
_entity.id
_entity.type
_entity.pdbx_description
1 polymer ?
#
loop_
_entity_poly.entity_id
_entity_poly.type
_entity_poly.pdbx_seq_one_letter_code
_entity_poly.pdbx_strand_id
1 'polypeptide(L)' 'VEYAIEAIKLGSTAIGICTSEGVVLAVEKRITSPLMEPTTIEKIVEVDKHI' A
#
# COMPACT_ATOMS: atom_id res chain seq x y z
N VAL A 1 -14.98 0.59 16.46
CA VAL A 1 -14.89 1.03 15.05
C VAL A 1 -14.09 2.33 14.95
N GLU A 2 -14.46 3.37 15.68
CA GLU A 2 -13.77 4.67 15.67
C GLU A 2 -12.24 4.59 15.85
N TYR A 3 -11.77 3.85 16.86
CA TYR A 3 -10.33 3.69 17.11
C TYR A 3 -9.58 3.00 15.96
N ALA A 4 -10.24 2.11 15.22
CA ALA A 4 -9.62 1.46 14.07
C ALA A 4 -9.45 2.46 12.92
N ILE A 5 -10.40 3.38 12.74
CA ILE A 5 -10.32 4.44 11.73
C ILE A 5 -9.17 5.39 12.03
N GLU A 6 -8.98 5.80 13.28
CA GLU A 6 -7.85 6.66 13.67
C GLU A 6 -6.49 5.97 13.46
N ALA A 7 -6.39 4.67 13.74
CA ALA A 7 -5.17 3.91 13.48
C ALA A 7 -4.82 3.86 11.99
N ILE A 8 -5.80 3.76 11.09
CA ILE A 8 -5.59 3.75 9.64
C ILE A 8 -4.94 5.06 9.15
N LYS A 9 -5.29 6.20 9.75
CA LYS A 9 -4.70 7.51 9.37
C LYS A 9 -3.20 7.59 9.67
N LEU A 10 -2.70 6.82 10.63
CA LEU A 10 -1.26 6.73 10.94
C LEU A 10 -0.49 5.80 9.99
N GLY A 11 -1.21 5.03 9.18
CA GLY A 11 -0.66 4.12 8.19
C GLY A 11 0.09 4.83 7.06
N SER A 12 0.63 4.04 6.13
CA SER A 12 1.21 4.57 4.90
C SER A 12 0.13 4.85 3.87
N THR A 13 0.34 5.90 3.07
CA THR A 13 -0.65 6.30 2.06
C THR A 13 -0.70 5.27 0.94
N ALA A 14 -1.91 4.85 0.58
CA ALA A 14 -2.19 4.03 -0.59
C ALA A 14 -3.19 4.76 -1.49
N ILE A 15 -3.01 4.65 -2.81
CA ILE A 15 -3.85 5.29 -3.83
C ILE A 15 -4.20 4.23 -4.88
N GLY A 16 -5.47 4.18 -5.25
CA GLY A 16 -5.96 3.42 -6.40
C GLY A 16 -6.52 4.38 -7.45
N ILE A 17 -6.13 4.18 -8.72
CA ILE A 17 -6.66 4.93 -9.86
C ILE A 17 -7.31 3.94 -10.82
N CYS A 18 -8.57 4.18 -11.14
CA CYS A 18 -9.31 3.41 -12.15
C CYS A 18 -9.42 4.23 -13.42
N THR A 19 -9.07 3.62 -14.55
CA THR A 19 -9.22 4.20 -15.90
C THR A 19 -10.05 3.25 -16.77
N SER A 20 -10.39 3.68 -17.99
CA SER A 20 -11.02 2.80 -18.97
C SER A 20 -10.14 1.64 -19.43
N GLU A 21 -8.83 1.71 -19.18
CA GLU A 21 -7.85 0.71 -19.64
C GLU A 21 -7.43 -0.25 -18.52
N GLY A 22 -7.68 0.09 -17.26
CA GLY A 22 -7.32 -0.77 -16.12
C GLY A 22 -7.27 -0.03 -14.78
N VAL A 23 -6.64 -0.68 -13.81
CA VAL A 23 -6.47 -0.16 -12.44
C VAL A 23 -5.00 -0.10 -12.08
N VAL A 24 -4.59 0.98 -11.43
CA VAL A 24 -3.25 1.15 -10.86
C VAL A 24 -3.37 1.29 -9.34
N LEU A 25 -2.57 0.52 -8.61
CA LEU A 25 -2.38 0.66 -7.18
C LEU A 25 -0.97 1.20 -6.92
N ALA A 26 -0.88 2.26 -6.12
CA ALA A 26 0.38 2.85 -5.68
C ALA A 26 0.38 2.97 -4.16
N VAL A 27 1.49 2.63 -3.51
CA VAL A 27 1.61 2.69 -2.06
C VAL A 27 2.97 3.23 -1.64
N GLU A 28 2.96 4.06 -0.61
CA GLU A 28 4.16 4.62 -0.02
C GLU A 28 4.95 3.53 0.74
N LYS A 29 6.18 3.26 0.28
CA LYS A 29 7.16 2.46 1.03
C LYS A 29 8.01 3.38 1.92
N ARG A 30 7.62 3.55 3.18
CA ARG A 30 8.42 4.27 4.18
C ARG A 30 9.58 3.38 4.63
N ILE A 31 10.78 3.66 4.10
CA ILE A 31 12.03 3.04 4.54
C ILE A 31 12.58 3.90 5.68
N THR A 32 12.54 3.39 6.90
CA THR A 32 12.94 4.16 8.09
C THR A 32 14.45 4.12 8.36
N SER A 33 15.16 3.19 7.72
CA SER A 33 16.62 3.05 7.83
C SER A 33 17.22 2.55 6.51
N PRO A 34 18.40 3.07 6.11
CA PRO A 34 19.11 2.59 4.93
C PRO A 34 19.61 1.15 5.05
N LEU A 35 19.56 0.55 6.25
CA LEU A 35 19.93 -0.84 6.48
C LEU A 35 18.82 -1.84 6.16
N MET A 36 17.59 -1.36 5.91
CA MET A 36 16.46 -2.23 5.57
C MET A 36 16.52 -2.63 4.10
N GLU A 37 16.25 -3.91 3.82
CA GLU A 37 16.12 -4.41 2.45
C GLU A 37 14.75 -3.99 1.87
N PRO A 38 14.68 -3.01 0.94
CA PRO A 38 13.41 -2.41 0.52
C PRO A 38 12.48 -3.39 -0.20
N THR A 39 13.05 -4.40 -0.84
CA THR A 39 12.29 -5.40 -1.62
C THR A 39 11.44 -6.29 -0.71
N THR A 40 11.88 -6.53 0.52
CA THR A 40 11.12 -7.33 1.52
C THR A 40 9.89 -6.62 2.08
N ILE A 41 9.80 -5.29 1.91
CA ILE A 41 8.64 -4.51 2.34
C ILE A 41 7.60 -4.53 1.23
N GLU A 42 6.81 -5.59 1.18
CA GLU A 42 5.66 -5.71 0.28
C GLU A 42 4.41 -5.09 0.92
N LYS A 43 3.70 -4.29 0.13
CA LYS A 43 2.47 -3.60 0.54
C LYS A 43 1.32 -3.78 -0.44
N ILE A 44 1.65 -4.14 -1.68
CA ILE A 44 0.71 -4.67 -2.66
C ILE A 44 1.02 -6.15 -2.75
N VAL A 45 0.03 -6.98 -2.50
CA VAL A 45 0.12 -8.45 -2.52
C VAL A 45 -0.91 -8.95 -3.53
N GLU A 46 -0.50 -9.92 -4.35
CA GLU A 46 -1.41 -10.59 -5.28
C GLU A 46 -2.43 -11.39 -4.48
N VAL A 47 -3.72 -11.12 -4.70
CA VAL A 47 -4.80 -11.91 -4.11
C VAL A 47 -5.19 -13.02 -5.07
N ASP A 48 -5.30 -12.67 -6.36
CA ASP A 48 -5.50 -13.59 -7.48
C ASP A 48 -4.98 -12.93 -8.77
N LYS A 49 -4.93 -13.67 -9.88
CA LYS A 49 -4.42 -13.20 -11.18
C LYS A 49 -5.09 -11.93 -11.74
N HIS A 50 -6.24 -11.56 -11.21
CA HIS A 50 -7.03 -10.41 -11.63
C HIS A 50 -7.42 -9.49 -10.46
N ILE A 51 -6.82 -9.70 -9.28
CA ILE A 51 -7.12 -8.98 -8.03
C ILE A 51 -5.83 -8.56 -7.31
#